data_AF-A0A2U9IJR5-F1
#
_entry.id   AF-A0A2U9IJR5-F1
#
_cell.length_a   1.000
_cell.length_b   1.000
_cell.length_c   1.000
_cell.angle_alpha   90.00
_cell.angle_beta   90.00
_cell.angle_gamma   90.00
#
_symmetry.space_group_name_H-M   'P 1'
#
loop_
_entity.id
_entity.type
_entity.pdbx_description
1 polymer ?
#
loop_
_entity_poly.entity_id
_entity_poly.type
_entity_poly.pdbx_seq_one_letter_code
_entity_poly.pdbx_strand_id
1 'polypeptide(L)'
;MSIPSNNEILLGLNDLKKGLYYYIIYTILFIIELVALISLLFILAKSVTAALDIIIGFVIVALILLVFVIISVIKLRSGFSKIKTYIPDTGIGYTGSLLLLIGVILSIIIVLPFSIIGGVILTIGEILVGIGFYELGKYYNNSSVKNGGIIMIIPLPFFWLIGTIMVYSGLKSIITKVQEGMPSTPTNISNVQKQIVQVGVGSIDNSGYAYLTLYSQVNANIISALLEGTNIPAISTEPMILVPGNNNLKIYFGQQNFTQDMYGVRITVNIAGSYQEVLASLVTRKS
;
A
#
# COMPACT_ATOMS: atom_id res chain seq x y z
N MET A 1 -15.80 9.21 16.70
CA MET A 1 -14.94 8.76 15.59
C MET A 1 -15.22 7.27 15.42
N SER A 2 -16.00 6.89 14.41
CA SER A 2 -16.45 5.50 14.23
C SER A 2 -15.30 4.64 13.73
N ILE A 3 -15.09 3.49 14.37
CA ILE A 3 -14.17 2.45 13.91
C ILE A 3 -14.61 2.03 12.50
N PRO A 4 -13.72 2.02 11.50
CA PRO A 4 -14.08 1.64 10.14
C PRO A 4 -14.71 0.25 10.13
N SER A 5 -15.79 0.06 9.38
CA SER A 5 -16.16 -1.29 8.98
C SER A 5 -15.11 -1.75 7.96
N ASN A 6 -14.45 -2.89 8.20
CA ASN A 6 -13.49 -3.51 7.27
C ASN A 6 -14.06 -3.61 5.83
N ASN A 7 -15.39 -3.59 5.70
CA ASN A 7 -16.13 -3.59 4.45
C ASN A 7 -15.81 -2.39 3.55
N GLU A 8 -15.65 -1.17 4.08
CA GLU A 8 -15.42 0.01 3.23
C GLU A 8 -14.02 0.04 2.62
N ILE A 9 -13.01 -0.30 3.42
CA ILE A 9 -11.62 -0.45 2.96
C ILE A 9 -11.55 -1.56 1.90
N LEU A 10 -12.21 -2.70 2.16
CA LEU A 10 -12.26 -3.81 1.23
C LEU A 10 -12.94 -3.45 -0.10
N LEU A 11 -14.01 -2.66 -0.07
CA LEU A 11 -14.65 -2.12 -1.28
C LEU A 11 -13.69 -1.21 -2.05
N GLY A 12 -12.96 -0.33 -1.35
CA GLY A 12 -11.95 0.53 -1.97
C GLY A 12 -10.83 -0.25 -2.64
N LEU A 13 -10.27 -1.25 -1.95
CA LEU A 13 -9.20 -2.11 -2.48
C LEU A 13 -9.67 -2.92 -3.71
N ASN A 14 -10.90 -3.42 -3.68
CA ASN A 14 -11.49 -4.12 -4.82
C ASN A 14 -11.71 -3.20 -6.03
N ASP A 15 -12.12 -1.95 -5.82
CA ASP A 15 -12.24 -0.99 -6.91
C ASP A 15 -10.88 -0.61 -7.49
N LEU A 16 -9.84 -0.42 -6.66
CA LEU A 16 -8.47 -0.23 -7.14
C LEU A 16 -8.01 -1.41 -8.00
N LYS A 17 -8.22 -2.64 -7.53
CA LYS A 17 -7.86 -3.85 -8.27
C LYS A 17 -8.58 -3.96 -9.61
N LYS A 18 -9.88 -3.65 -9.64
CA LYS A 18 -10.66 -3.62 -10.90
C LYS A 18 -10.14 -2.53 -11.84
N GLY A 19 -9.81 -1.35 -11.33
CA GLY A 19 -9.22 -0.27 -12.13
C GLY A 19 -7.91 -0.70 -12.77
N LEU A 20 -6.99 -1.28 -11.99
CA LEU A 20 -5.72 -1.80 -12.50
C LEU A 20 -5.90 -2.91 -13.54
N TYR A 21 -6.90 -3.78 -13.40
CA TYR A 21 -7.19 -4.80 -14.42
C TYR A 21 -7.48 -4.17 -15.79
N TYR A 22 -8.35 -3.15 -15.83
CA TYR A 22 -8.63 -2.43 -17.07
C TYR A 22 -7.43 -1.62 -17.55
N TYR A 23 -6.63 -1.08 -16.63
CA TYR A 23 -5.39 -0.38 -16.99
C TYR A 23 -4.33 -1.31 -17.62
N ILE A 24 -4.23 -2.56 -17.16
CA ILE A 24 -3.35 -3.58 -17.76
C ILE A 24 -3.77 -3.86 -19.20
N ILE A 25 -5.07 -4.07 -19.43
CA ILE A 25 -5.61 -4.29 -20.80
C ILE A 25 -5.30 -3.07 -21.68
N TYR A 26 -5.59 -1.87 -21.18
CA TYR A 26 -5.29 -0.62 -21.86
C TYR A 26 -3.80 -0.50 -22.22
N THR A 27 -2.89 -0.71 -21.28
CA THR A 27 -1.44 -0.56 -21.51
C THR A 27 -0.90 -1.59 -22.49
N ILE A 28 -1.39 -2.84 -22.48
CA ILE A 28 -1.00 -3.85 -23.47
C ILE A 28 -1.44 -3.42 -24.88
N LEU A 29 -2.70 -3.02 -25.04
CA LEU A 29 -3.22 -2.57 -26.32
C LEU A 29 -2.51 -1.30 -26.81
N PHE A 30 -2.19 -0.38 -25.91
CA PHE A 30 -1.45 0.84 -26.23
C PHE A 30 -0.01 0.54 -26.70
N ILE A 31 0.68 -0.41 -26.06
CA ILE A 31 2.02 -0.84 -26.51
C ILE A 31 1.95 -1.45 -27.92
N ILE A 32 0.93 -2.28 -28.20
CA ILE A 32 0.71 -2.86 -29.53
C ILE A 32 0.47 -1.74 -30.57
N GLU A 33 -0.37 -0.76 -30.24
CA GLU A 33 -0.64 0.39 -31.10
C GLU A 33 0.64 1.21 -31.37
N LEU A 34 1.47 1.45 -30.34
CA LEU A 34 2.73 2.18 -30.49
C LEU A 34 3.71 1.47 -31.44
N VAL A 35 3.81 0.14 -31.35
CA VAL A 35 4.62 -0.67 -32.28
C VAL A 35 4.05 -0.63 -33.71
N ALA A 36 2.73 -0.69 -33.85
CA ALA A 36 2.07 -0.55 -35.14
C ALA A 36 2.32 0.84 -35.76
N LEU A 37 2.37 1.90 -34.94
CA LEU A 37 2.59 3.28 -35.41
C LEU A 37 3.97 3.44 -36.05
N ILE A 38 4.99 2.78 -35.48
CA ILE A 38 6.33 2.71 -36.08
C ILE A 38 6.26 2.06 -37.46
N SER A 39 5.45 1.00 -37.62
CA SER A 39 5.26 0.33 -38.91
C SER A 39 4.55 1.23 -39.93
N LEU A 40 3.57 2.04 -39.51
CA LEU A 40 2.88 3.00 -40.36
C LEU A 40 3.83 4.04 -40.95
N LEU A 41 4.83 4.52 -40.19
CA LEU A 41 5.83 5.47 -40.69
C LEU A 41 6.60 4.94 -41.92
N PHE A 42 6.92 3.64 -41.93
CA PHE A 42 7.60 3.01 -43.08
C PHE A 42 6.67 2.82 -44.30
N ILE A 43 5.37 2.68 -44.08
CA ILE A 43 4.37 2.48 -45.15
C ILE A 43 4.00 3.82 -45.80
N LEU A 44 3.83 4.88 -44.99
CA LEU A 44 3.59 6.25 -45.48
C LEU A 44 4.68 6.72 -46.44
N ALA A 45 5.93 6.31 -46.22
CA ALA A 45 7.05 6.61 -47.11
C ALA A 45 6.93 5.93 -48.50
N LYS A 46 6.09 4.90 -48.64
CA LYS A 46 5.98 4.09 -49.86
C LYS A 46 4.66 4.30 -50.60
N SER A 47 3.53 4.49 -49.90
CA SER A 47 2.22 4.68 -50.55
C SER A 47 1.22 5.37 -49.64
N VAL A 48 0.61 6.45 -50.13
CA VAL A 48 -0.41 7.24 -49.41
C VAL A 48 -1.75 6.51 -49.31
N THR A 49 -2.12 5.71 -50.31
CA THR A 49 -3.40 4.98 -50.32
C THR A 49 -3.44 3.86 -49.28
N ALA A 50 -2.36 3.08 -49.14
CA ALA A 50 -2.29 2.05 -48.09
C ALA A 50 -2.26 2.64 -46.67
N ALA A 51 -1.89 3.91 -46.52
CA ALA A 51 -1.90 4.59 -45.22
C ALA A 51 -3.33 4.89 -44.73
N LEU A 52 -4.29 5.14 -45.63
CA LEU A 52 -5.68 5.47 -45.27
C LEU A 52 -6.38 4.31 -44.54
N ASP A 53 -6.27 3.08 -45.05
CA ASP A 53 -6.87 1.90 -44.42
C ASP A 53 -6.29 1.64 -43.02
N ILE A 54 -4.99 1.88 -42.88
CA ILE A 54 -4.30 1.73 -41.60
C ILE A 54 -4.75 2.79 -40.60
N ILE A 55 -4.89 4.06 -41.03
CA ILE A 55 -5.39 5.16 -40.19
C ILE A 55 -6.78 4.84 -39.64
N ILE A 56 -7.69 4.29 -40.45
CA ILE A 56 -9.03 3.88 -39.99
C ILE A 56 -8.90 2.81 -38.89
N GLY A 57 -8.01 1.84 -39.07
CA GLY A 57 -7.69 0.84 -38.05
C GLY A 57 -7.21 1.46 -36.73
N PHE A 58 -6.30 2.43 -36.79
CA PHE A 58 -5.82 3.16 -35.61
C PHE A 58 -6.95 3.89 -34.89
N VAL A 59 -7.83 4.58 -35.62
CA VAL A 59 -8.97 5.29 -35.01
C VAL A 59 -9.87 4.32 -34.24
N ILE A 60 -10.16 3.14 -34.79
CA ILE A 60 -10.98 2.13 -34.11
C ILE A 60 -10.30 1.63 -32.83
N VAL A 61 -9.00 1.32 -32.88
CA VAL A 61 -8.24 0.87 -31.71
C VAL A 61 -8.17 1.97 -30.64
N ALA A 62 -7.93 3.22 -31.04
CA ALA A 62 -7.91 4.38 -30.15
C ALA A 62 -9.25 4.57 -29.41
N LEU A 63 -10.38 4.36 -30.09
CA LEU A 63 -11.71 4.41 -29.46
C LEU A 63 -11.91 3.29 -28.44
N ILE A 64 -11.40 2.08 -28.72
CA ILE A 64 -11.46 0.95 -27.77
C ILE A 64 -10.58 1.24 -26.54
N LEU A 65 -9.37 1.74 -26.76
CA LEU A 65 -8.45 2.16 -25.69
C LEU A 65 -9.08 3.23 -24.79
N LEU A 66 -9.77 4.20 -25.40
CA LEU A 66 -10.46 5.26 -24.67
C LEU A 66 -11.49 4.69 -23.67
N VAL A 67 -12.25 3.67 -24.07
CA VAL A 67 -13.22 3.01 -23.18
C VAL A 67 -12.50 2.37 -21.98
N PHE A 68 -11.42 1.63 -22.22
CA PHE A 68 -10.68 0.96 -21.14
C PHE A 68 -10.01 1.94 -20.18
N VAL A 69 -9.38 3.02 -20.68
CA VAL A 69 -8.73 4.00 -19.81
C VAL A 69 -9.76 4.77 -18.97
N ILE A 70 -10.92 5.13 -19.53
CA ILE A 70 -11.98 5.80 -18.76
C ILE A 70 -12.49 4.89 -17.64
N ILE A 71 -12.81 3.62 -17.94
CA ILE A 71 -13.29 2.67 -16.93
C ILE A 71 -12.23 2.46 -15.84
N SER A 72 -10.96 2.30 -16.23
CA SER A 72 -9.83 2.19 -15.32
C SER A 72 -9.78 3.39 -14.36
N VAL A 73 -9.74 4.60 -14.90
CA VAL A 73 -9.60 5.84 -14.11
C VAL A 73 -10.78 6.04 -13.17
N ILE A 74 -12.01 5.77 -13.60
CA ILE A 74 -13.19 5.85 -12.74
C ILE A 74 -13.06 4.89 -11.54
N LYS A 75 -12.60 3.66 -11.78
CA LYS A 75 -12.43 2.64 -10.73
C LYS A 75 -11.26 2.97 -9.79
N LEU A 76 -10.13 3.41 -10.32
CA LEU A 76 -8.99 3.88 -9.53
C LEU A 76 -9.40 5.04 -8.63
N ARG A 77 -10.10 6.04 -9.19
CA ARG A 77 -10.59 7.19 -8.44
C ARG A 77 -11.55 6.77 -7.33
N SER A 78 -12.50 5.88 -7.63
CA SER A 78 -13.46 5.36 -6.64
C SER A 78 -12.72 4.64 -5.50
N GLY A 79 -11.75 3.78 -5.84
CA GLY A 79 -10.95 3.06 -4.87
C GLY A 79 -10.14 3.97 -3.94
N PHE A 80 -9.35 4.89 -4.51
CA PHE A 80 -8.59 5.87 -3.72
C PHE A 80 -9.51 6.80 -2.91
N SER A 81 -10.67 7.18 -3.44
CA SER A 81 -11.62 8.03 -2.69
C SER A 81 -12.16 7.36 -1.43
N LYS A 82 -12.33 6.03 -1.45
CA LYS A 82 -12.78 5.26 -0.29
C LYS A 82 -11.65 5.03 0.71
N ILE A 83 -10.44 4.79 0.21
CA ILE A 83 -9.28 4.47 1.05
C ILE A 83 -8.68 5.72 1.70
N LYS A 84 -8.68 6.89 1.03
CA LYS A 84 -8.06 8.12 1.56
C LYS A 84 -8.64 8.61 2.89
N THR A 85 -9.88 8.25 3.20
CA THR A 85 -10.52 8.55 4.49
C THR A 85 -9.83 7.83 5.65
N TYR A 86 -9.17 6.71 5.35
CA TYR A 86 -8.54 5.80 6.31
C TYR A 86 -7.02 5.81 6.24
N ILE A 87 -6.47 6.03 5.03
CA ILE A 87 -5.03 6.14 4.77
C ILE A 87 -4.81 7.49 4.08
N PRO A 88 -4.69 8.60 4.83
CA PRO A 88 -4.65 9.96 4.28
C PRO A 88 -3.60 10.15 3.19
N ASP A 89 -2.44 9.50 3.34
CA ASP A 89 -1.31 9.59 2.41
C ASP A 89 -1.65 9.01 1.02
N THR A 90 -2.66 8.15 0.90
CA THR A 90 -3.16 7.64 -0.40
C THR A 90 -4.02 8.65 -1.15
N GLY A 91 -4.37 9.79 -0.53
CA GLY A 91 -5.13 10.87 -1.15
C GLY A 91 -4.47 11.45 -2.41
N ILE A 92 -3.14 11.33 -2.52
CA ILE A 92 -2.40 11.74 -3.72
C ILE A 92 -2.80 10.91 -4.96
N GLY A 93 -3.12 9.63 -4.78
CA GLY A 93 -3.61 8.76 -5.86
C GLY A 93 -5.01 9.13 -6.34
N TYR A 94 -5.87 9.63 -5.44
CA TYR A 94 -7.18 10.19 -5.81
C TYR A 94 -6.99 11.43 -6.70
N THR A 95 -6.11 12.36 -6.32
CA THR A 95 -5.78 13.52 -7.13
C THR A 95 -5.17 13.11 -8.47
N GLY A 96 -4.23 12.16 -8.48
CA GLY A 96 -3.63 11.63 -9.71
C GLY A 96 -4.66 11.05 -10.68
N SER A 97 -5.61 10.26 -10.18
CA SER A 97 -6.69 9.70 -11.01
C SER A 97 -7.61 10.77 -11.60
N LEU A 98 -7.80 11.91 -10.91
CA LEU A 98 -8.53 13.05 -11.47
C LEU A 98 -7.74 13.74 -12.59
N LEU A 99 -6.43 13.95 -12.39
CA LEU A 99 -5.58 14.49 -13.45
C LEU A 99 -5.56 13.57 -14.67
N LEU A 100 -5.50 12.25 -14.48
CA LEU A 100 -5.61 11.29 -15.58
C LEU A 100 -6.90 11.50 -16.39
N LEU A 101 -8.04 11.64 -15.73
CA LEU A 101 -9.32 11.87 -16.42
C LEU A 101 -9.31 13.17 -17.23
N ILE A 102 -8.82 14.26 -16.63
CA ILE A 102 -8.71 15.57 -17.29
C ILE A 102 -7.75 15.48 -18.48
N GLY A 103 -6.60 14.82 -18.29
CA GLY A 103 -5.59 14.62 -19.31
C GLY A 103 -6.13 13.82 -20.50
N VAL A 104 -6.88 12.74 -20.25
CA VAL A 104 -7.55 11.96 -21.31
C VAL A 104 -8.50 12.87 -22.09
N ILE A 105 -9.37 13.63 -21.41
CA ILE A 105 -10.34 14.52 -22.06
C ILE A 105 -9.63 15.58 -22.92
N LEU A 106 -8.57 16.21 -22.40
CA LEU A 106 -7.80 17.21 -23.14
C LEU A 106 -7.04 16.61 -24.32
N SER A 107 -6.56 15.37 -24.20
CA SER A 107 -5.84 14.68 -25.28
C SER A 107 -6.73 14.36 -26.50
N ILE A 108 -8.05 14.25 -26.31
CA ILE A 108 -9.02 14.04 -27.39
C ILE A 108 -9.23 15.32 -28.21
N ILE A 109 -8.98 16.49 -27.63
CA ILE A 109 -9.11 17.76 -28.34
C ILE A 109 -7.94 17.87 -29.32
N ILE A 110 -8.19 17.63 -30.61
CA ILE A 110 -7.21 17.62 -31.72
C ILE A 110 -6.75 19.05 -32.09
N VAL A 111 -6.51 19.89 -31.09
CA VAL A 111 -5.97 21.24 -31.25
C VAL A 111 -4.58 21.20 -30.62
N LEU A 112 -3.54 21.29 -31.45
CA LEU A 112 -2.13 21.04 -31.13
C LEU A 112 -1.64 21.55 -29.74
N PRO A 113 -1.97 22.77 -29.26
CA PRO A 113 -1.59 23.21 -27.91
C PRO A 113 -2.25 22.39 -26.78
N PHE A 114 -3.50 21.97 -26.95
CA PHE A 114 -4.24 21.19 -25.94
C PHE A 114 -3.74 19.75 -25.84
N SER A 115 -3.27 19.15 -26.93
CA SER A 115 -2.69 17.79 -26.89
C SER A 115 -1.37 17.74 -26.10
N ILE A 116 -0.53 18.79 -26.20
CA ILE A 116 0.71 18.88 -25.41
C ILE A 116 0.38 19.03 -23.92
N ILE A 117 -0.53 19.94 -23.59
CA ILE A 117 -0.98 20.18 -22.20
C ILE A 117 -1.60 18.89 -21.63
N GLY A 118 -2.45 18.21 -22.41
CA GLY A 118 -3.05 16.93 -22.04
C GLY A 118 -2.00 15.86 -21.73
N GLY A 119 -0.98 15.73 -22.58
CA GLY A 119 0.12 14.78 -22.36
C GLY A 119 0.92 15.03 -21.08
N VAL A 120 1.20 16.31 -20.77
CA VAL A 120 1.87 16.68 -19.50
C VAL A 120 0.98 16.35 -18.31
N ILE A 121 -0.30 16.69 -18.35
CA ILE A 121 -1.27 16.40 -17.28
C ILE A 121 -1.43 14.90 -17.07
N LEU A 122 -1.48 14.10 -18.14
CA LEU A 122 -1.51 12.63 -18.07
C LEU A 122 -0.28 12.09 -17.33
N THR A 123 0.91 12.53 -17.74
CA THR A 123 2.17 12.11 -17.12
C THR A 123 2.20 12.43 -15.63
N ILE A 124 1.79 13.63 -15.24
CA ILE A 124 1.71 14.02 -13.81
C ILE A 124 0.67 13.14 -13.09
N GLY A 125 -0.49 12.90 -13.71
CA GLY A 125 -1.53 12.04 -13.16
C GLY A 125 -1.04 10.62 -12.87
N GLU A 126 -0.28 10.03 -13.78
CA GLU A 126 0.30 8.68 -13.62
C GLU A 126 1.33 8.64 -12.50
N ILE A 127 2.21 9.64 -12.41
CA ILE A 127 3.17 9.77 -11.31
C ILE A 127 2.44 9.81 -9.97
N LEU A 128 1.40 10.63 -9.84
CA LEU A 128 0.63 10.75 -8.60
C LEU A 128 -0.14 9.47 -8.25
N VAL A 129 -0.66 8.74 -9.24
CA VAL A 129 -1.25 7.41 -9.03
C VAL A 129 -0.19 6.41 -8.56
N GLY A 130 1.00 6.41 -9.16
CA GLY A 130 2.14 5.59 -8.73
C GLY A 130 2.54 5.86 -7.28
N ILE A 131 2.63 7.14 -6.89
CA ILE A 131 2.88 7.54 -5.49
C ILE A 131 1.74 7.08 -4.57
N GLY A 132 0.48 7.21 -5.00
CA GLY A 132 -0.67 6.72 -4.24
C GLY A 132 -0.59 5.22 -3.96
N PHE A 133 -0.13 4.43 -4.92
CA PHE A 133 0.13 3.00 -4.71
C PHE A 133 1.37 2.74 -3.86
N TYR A 134 2.43 3.54 -3.99
CA TYR A 134 3.59 3.44 -3.12
C TYR A 134 3.20 3.61 -1.64
N GLU A 135 2.44 4.65 -1.30
CA GLU A 135 1.97 4.89 0.06
C GLU A 135 1.02 3.78 0.55
N LEU A 136 0.16 3.27 -0.33
CA LEU A 136 -0.67 2.11 -0.03
C LEU A 136 0.18 0.87 0.30
N GLY A 137 1.19 0.59 -0.50
CA GLY A 137 2.10 -0.54 -0.30
C GLY A 137 2.93 -0.39 0.97
N LYS A 138 3.37 0.83 1.29
CA LYS A 138 4.04 1.16 2.55
C LYS A 138 3.13 0.95 3.75
N TYR A 139 1.88 1.39 3.68
CA TYR A 139 0.89 1.22 4.74
C TYR A 139 0.63 -0.26 5.06
N TYR A 140 0.44 -1.09 4.03
CA TYR A 140 0.17 -2.52 4.19
C TYR A 140 1.43 -3.41 4.28
N ASN A 141 2.62 -2.82 4.37
CA ASN A 141 3.92 -3.49 4.29
C ASN A 141 3.98 -4.54 3.16
N ASN A 142 3.51 -4.17 1.97
CA ASN A 142 3.49 -5.03 0.80
C ASN A 142 4.53 -4.54 -0.21
N SER A 143 5.63 -5.29 -0.34
CA SER A 143 6.73 -4.95 -1.24
C SER A 143 6.31 -4.91 -2.71
N SER A 144 5.38 -5.76 -3.14
CA SER A 144 4.88 -5.79 -4.52
C SER A 144 4.12 -4.51 -4.86
N VAL A 145 3.20 -4.05 -3.99
CA VAL A 145 2.46 -2.79 -4.19
C VAL A 145 3.40 -1.59 -4.07
N LYS A 146 4.30 -1.59 -3.09
CA LYS A 146 5.25 -0.49 -2.87
C LYS A 146 6.19 -0.31 -4.05
N ASN A 147 6.87 -1.38 -4.46
CA ASN A 147 7.84 -1.34 -5.56
C ASN A 147 7.12 -1.17 -6.89
N GLY A 148 5.95 -1.78 -7.07
CA GLY A 148 5.12 -1.60 -8.25
C GLY A 148 4.70 -0.13 -8.43
N GLY A 149 4.30 0.55 -7.35
CA GLY A 149 4.01 1.98 -7.37
C GLY A 149 5.20 2.85 -7.80
N ILE A 150 6.41 2.53 -7.31
CA ILE A 150 7.66 3.22 -7.74
C ILE A 150 7.93 2.99 -9.22
N ILE A 151 7.78 1.75 -9.70
CA ILE A 151 8.01 1.41 -11.11
C ILE A 151 7.01 2.14 -12.02
N MET A 152 5.76 2.32 -11.58
CA MET A 152 4.73 3.07 -12.32
C MET A 152 5.07 4.57 -12.51
N ILE A 153 5.97 5.14 -11.70
CA ILE A 153 6.35 6.57 -11.81
C ILE A 153 7.25 6.81 -13.03
N ILE A 154 7.97 5.80 -13.51
CA ILE A 154 8.87 5.93 -14.67
C ILE A 154 8.02 6.10 -15.93
N PRO A 155 8.12 7.22 -16.67
CA PRO A 155 7.21 7.56 -17.77
C PRO A 155 7.54 6.80 -19.06
N LEU A 156 7.49 5.47 -18.98
CA LEU A 156 7.79 4.54 -20.06
C LEU A 156 6.76 3.40 -20.06
N PRO A 157 6.11 3.10 -21.20
CA PRO A 157 4.97 2.16 -21.25
C PRO A 157 5.27 0.76 -20.69
N PHE A 158 6.47 0.24 -20.94
CA PHE A 158 6.88 -1.08 -20.43
C PHE A 158 7.01 -1.10 -18.91
N PHE A 159 7.57 -0.03 -18.32
CA PHE A 159 7.67 0.07 -16.86
C PHE A 159 6.29 0.26 -16.24
N TRP A 160 5.41 1.06 -16.85
CA TRP A 160 4.01 1.16 -16.40
C TRP A 160 3.31 -0.18 -16.35
N LEU A 161 3.44 -1.01 -17.39
CA LEU A 161 2.83 -2.33 -17.42
C LEU A 161 3.37 -3.23 -16.29
N ILE A 162 4.70 -3.30 -16.13
CA ILE A 162 5.34 -4.12 -15.08
C ILE A 162 4.89 -3.66 -13.69
N GLY A 163 4.95 -2.34 -13.43
CA GLY A 163 4.53 -1.77 -12.15
C GLY A 163 3.07 -2.04 -11.85
N THR A 164 2.18 -1.87 -12.84
CA THR A 164 0.74 -2.13 -12.70
C THR A 164 0.46 -3.60 -12.36
N ILE A 165 1.14 -4.55 -13.00
CA ILE A 165 1.00 -5.99 -12.71
C ILE A 165 1.46 -6.32 -11.27
N MET A 166 2.57 -5.73 -10.83
CA MET A 166 3.06 -5.89 -9.46
C MET A 166 2.08 -5.33 -8.42
N VAL A 167 1.52 -4.14 -8.68
CA VAL A 167 0.48 -3.56 -7.80
C VAL A 167 -0.77 -4.43 -7.80
N TYR A 168 -1.24 -4.90 -8.97
CA TYR A 168 -2.43 -5.73 -9.09
C TYR A 168 -2.31 -7.04 -8.28
N SER A 169 -1.17 -7.73 -8.42
CA SER A 169 -0.89 -8.97 -7.68
C SER A 169 -0.71 -8.70 -6.19
N GLY A 170 -0.01 -7.63 -5.80
CA GLY A 170 0.16 -7.21 -4.42
C GLY A 170 -1.15 -6.85 -3.72
N LEU A 171 -2.07 -6.18 -4.41
CA LEU A 171 -3.40 -5.86 -3.89
C LEU A 171 -4.22 -7.11 -3.57
N LYS A 172 -4.07 -8.20 -4.32
CA LYS A 172 -4.73 -9.48 -3.98
C LYS A 172 -4.30 -9.94 -2.59
N SER A 173 -3.00 -9.87 -2.28
CA SER A 173 -2.47 -10.21 -0.96
C SER A 173 -3.00 -9.29 0.14
N ILE A 174 -3.05 -7.97 -0.12
CA ILE A 174 -3.59 -6.99 0.83
C ILE A 174 -5.07 -7.27 1.12
N ILE A 175 -5.87 -7.50 0.09
CA ILE A 175 -7.31 -7.82 0.20
C ILE A 175 -7.50 -9.05 1.08
N THR A 176 -6.74 -10.13 0.85
CA THR A 176 -6.80 -11.34 1.66
C THR A 176 -6.49 -11.07 3.13
N LYS A 177 -5.42 -10.31 3.43
CA LYS A 177 -5.05 -9.94 4.81
C LYS A 177 -6.15 -9.14 5.52
N VAL A 178 -6.78 -8.20 4.81
CA VAL A 178 -7.88 -7.39 5.35
C VAL A 178 -9.14 -8.25 5.59
N GLN A 179 -9.42 -9.21 4.71
CA GLN A 179 -10.53 -10.16 4.89
C GLN A 179 -10.32 -11.10 6.08
N GLU A 180 -9.09 -11.50 6.34
CA GLU A 180 -8.69 -12.37 7.46
C GLU A 180 -8.65 -11.64 8.81
N GLY A 181 -8.96 -10.33 8.85
CA GLY A 181 -8.97 -9.54 10.07
C GLY A 181 -7.58 -9.24 10.65
N MET A 182 -6.51 -9.49 9.89
CA MET A 182 -5.16 -9.13 10.31
C MET A 182 -5.02 -7.60 10.31
N PRO A 183 -4.56 -6.98 11.42
CA PRO A 183 -4.34 -5.55 11.46
C PRO A 183 -3.27 -5.17 10.44
N SER A 184 -3.70 -4.45 9.42
CA SER A 184 -2.86 -3.75 8.47
C SER A 184 -2.32 -2.48 9.12
N THR A 185 -1.38 -2.64 10.03
CA THR A 185 -0.60 -1.52 10.57
C THR A 185 0.78 -1.52 9.90
N PRO A 186 1.29 -0.32 9.55
CA PRO A 186 2.61 -0.21 8.97
C PRO A 186 3.65 -0.63 10.01
N THR A 187 4.41 -1.68 9.73
CA THR A 187 5.79 -1.80 10.25
C THR A 187 6.66 -0.74 9.57
N ASN A 188 6.42 0.54 9.86
CA ASN A 188 7.41 1.60 9.64
C ASN A 188 8.39 1.56 10.81
N ILE A 189 9.38 0.68 10.71
CA ILE A 189 10.59 0.80 11.51
C ILE A 189 11.51 1.78 10.76
N SER A 190 11.21 3.07 10.83
CA SER A 190 12.11 4.14 10.36
C SER A 190 11.79 5.44 11.12
N ASN A 191 12.58 5.72 12.15
CA ASN A 191 12.75 7.02 12.83
C ASN A 191 11.52 7.73 13.42
N VAL A 192 10.55 7.01 13.97
CA VAL A 192 9.80 7.59 15.10
C VAL A 192 10.75 7.55 16.29
N GLN A 193 11.11 8.71 16.84
CA GLN A 193 11.77 8.79 18.14
C GLN A 193 10.97 7.92 19.11
N LYS A 194 11.51 6.75 19.49
CA LYS A 194 10.76 5.74 20.24
C LYS A 194 10.28 6.38 21.55
N GLN A 195 8.98 6.66 21.64
CA GLN A 195 8.38 7.28 22.82
C GLN A 195 8.29 6.27 23.97
N ILE A 196 8.34 4.97 23.63
CA ILE A 196 8.37 3.86 24.57
C ILE A 196 9.55 2.95 24.22
N VAL A 197 10.39 2.67 25.23
CA VAL A 197 11.57 1.80 25.12
C VAL A 197 11.67 0.90 26.34
N GLN A 198 12.26 -0.28 26.18
CA GLN A 198 12.59 -1.13 27.32
C GLN A 198 13.77 -0.56 28.12
N VAL A 199 13.68 -0.69 29.44
CA VAL A 199 14.80 -0.41 30.36
C VAL A 199 15.38 -1.73 30.83
N GLY A 200 16.66 -1.95 30.52
CA GLY A 200 17.37 -3.19 30.87
C GLY A 200 16.84 -4.41 30.13
N VAL A 201 17.11 -5.59 30.70
CA VAL A 201 16.66 -6.88 30.19
C VAL A 201 15.60 -7.41 31.16
N GLY A 202 14.49 -7.90 30.62
CA GLY A 202 13.45 -8.52 31.43
C GLY A 202 13.75 -9.96 31.76
N SER A 203 12.87 -10.60 32.52
CA SER A 203 12.97 -12.02 32.83
C SER A 203 11.69 -12.75 32.44
N ILE A 204 11.80 -14.03 32.09
CA ILE A 204 10.66 -14.93 31.92
C ILE A 204 10.88 -16.21 32.73
N ASP A 205 9.82 -16.75 33.34
CA ASP A 205 9.89 -18.00 34.10
C ASP A 205 9.10 -19.13 33.43
N ASN A 206 9.37 -20.37 33.83
CA ASN A 206 8.68 -21.57 33.35
C ASN A 206 7.19 -21.61 33.73
N SER A 207 6.77 -20.74 34.66
CA SER A 207 5.36 -20.55 34.98
C SER A 207 4.66 -19.69 33.94
N GLY A 208 5.35 -19.11 32.96
CA GLY A 208 4.76 -18.30 31.90
C GLY A 208 4.76 -16.80 32.18
N TYR A 209 5.32 -16.36 33.31
CA TYR A 209 5.34 -14.95 33.66
C TYR A 209 6.61 -14.28 33.16
N ALA A 210 6.41 -13.20 32.40
CA ALA A 210 7.44 -12.27 31.99
C ALA A 210 7.37 -10.99 32.81
N TYR A 211 8.54 -10.52 33.26
CA TYR A 211 8.72 -9.31 34.04
C TYR A 211 9.68 -8.39 33.32
N LEU A 212 9.25 -7.18 32.97
CA LEU A 212 10.09 -6.22 32.24
C LEU A 212 9.70 -4.78 32.59
N THR A 213 10.61 -3.84 32.36
CA THR A 213 10.36 -2.42 32.58
C THR A 213 10.31 -1.69 31.25
N LEU A 214 9.25 -0.91 31.02
CA LEU A 214 9.14 0.01 29.90
C LEU A 214 9.21 1.45 30.40
N TYR A 215 10.11 2.25 29.80
CA TYR A 215 10.08 3.70 29.95
C TYR A 215 9.16 4.28 28.88
N SER A 216 8.18 5.09 29.31
CA SER A 216 7.28 5.83 28.43
C SER A 216 7.44 7.33 28.61
N GLN A 217 7.40 8.11 27.53
CA GLN A 217 7.38 9.58 27.58
C GLN A 217 5.95 10.14 27.62
N VAL A 218 4.94 9.30 27.37
CA VAL A 218 3.53 9.68 27.18
C VAL A 218 2.61 8.67 27.87
N ASN A 219 1.33 9.02 28.02
CA ASN A 219 0.31 8.03 28.39
C ASN A 219 0.04 7.10 27.20
N ALA A 220 0.07 5.79 27.42
CA ALA A 220 -0.18 4.80 26.37
C ALA A 220 -0.94 3.58 26.90
N ASN A 221 -1.73 2.92 26.06
CA ASN A 221 -2.44 1.70 26.41
C ASN A 221 -1.78 0.49 25.75
N ILE A 222 -1.44 -0.54 26.51
CA ILE A 222 -1.01 -1.83 25.97
C ILE A 222 -2.23 -2.55 25.42
N ILE A 223 -2.13 -2.98 24.16
CA ILE A 223 -3.21 -3.67 23.46
C ILE A 223 -2.94 -5.17 23.43
N SER A 224 -1.69 -5.54 23.15
CA SER A 224 -1.29 -6.93 23.06
C SER A 224 0.19 -7.10 23.34
N ALA A 225 0.56 -8.32 23.73
CA ALA A 225 1.92 -8.79 23.76
C ALA A 225 1.99 -10.18 23.10
N LEU A 226 3.05 -10.44 22.35
CA LEU A 226 3.30 -11.68 21.63
C LEU A 226 4.74 -12.12 21.87
N LEU A 227 4.96 -13.39 22.16
CA LEU A 227 6.30 -13.95 22.26
C LEU A 227 6.90 -14.12 20.86
N GLU A 228 8.00 -13.41 20.57
CA GLU A 228 8.66 -13.41 19.26
C GLU A 228 9.15 -14.79 18.85
N GLY A 229 9.06 -15.09 17.55
CA GLY A 229 9.37 -16.42 17.02
C GLY A 229 8.31 -17.48 17.31
N THR A 230 7.21 -17.12 17.96
CA THR A 230 6.08 -18.01 18.25
C THR A 230 4.74 -17.33 17.92
N ASN A 231 3.64 -18.10 17.93
CA ASN A 231 2.28 -17.57 17.85
C ASN A 231 1.59 -17.57 19.23
N ILE A 232 2.35 -17.39 20.33
CA ILE A 232 1.83 -17.42 21.69
C ILE A 232 1.48 -15.99 22.15
N PRO A 233 0.18 -15.61 22.19
CA PRO A 233 -0.22 -14.30 22.70
C PRO A 233 -0.20 -14.28 24.23
N ALA A 234 -0.05 -13.08 24.80
CA ALA A 234 -0.25 -12.86 26.22
C ALA A 234 -1.72 -13.08 26.61
N ILE A 235 -1.93 -13.82 27.69
CA ILE A 235 -3.22 -14.05 28.35
C ILE A 235 -3.58 -12.84 29.22
N SER A 236 -2.60 -12.26 29.91
CA SER A 236 -2.80 -11.04 30.71
C SER A 236 -1.55 -10.15 30.72
N THR A 237 -1.75 -8.86 31.00
CA THR A 237 -0.68 -7.87 31.13
C THR A 237 -1.07 -6.83 32.18
N GLU A 238 -0.21 -6.61 33.16
CA GLU A 238 -0.42 -5.65 34.24
C GLU A 238 0.83 -4.77 34.41
N PRO A 239 0.71 -3.43 34.38
CA PRO A 239 -0.49 -2.65 34.06
C PRO A 239 -0.78 -2.62 32.55
N MET A 240 -2.05 -2.44 32.16
CA MET A 240 -2.42 -2.20 30.74
C MET A 240 -2.25 -0.74 30.31
N ILE A 241 -2.04 0.18 31.24
CA ILE A 241 -1.84 1.61 30.97
C ILE A 241 -0.42 1.97 31.40
N LEU A 242 0.34 2.53 30.47
CA LEU A 242 1.66 3.10 30.71
C LEU A 242 1.51 4.59 31.00
N VAL A 243 2.14 5.04 32.08
CA VAL A 243 2.25 6.46 32.43
C VAL A 243 3.67 6.96 32.11
N PRO A 244 3.87 8.28 31.93
CA PRO A 244 5.20 8.85 31.77
C PRO A 244 6.15 8.42 32.90
N GLY A 245 7.30 7.86 32.54
CA GLY A 245 8.28 7.27 33.46
C GLY A 245 8.46 5.76 33.27
N ASN A 246 9.03 5.11 34.29
CA ASN A 246 9.27 3.67 34.30
C ASN A 246 8.01 2.91 34.75
N ASN A 247 7.56 1.98 33.92
CA ASN A 247 6.42 1.11 34.19
C ASN A 247 6.94 -0.33 34.31
N ASN A 248 6.66 -0.99 35.43
CA ASN A 248 7.02 -2.39 35.63
C ASN A 248 5.86 -3.26 35.18
N LEU A 249 6.08 -4.03 34.11
CA LEU A 249 5.09 -4.89 33.51
C LEU A 249 5.27 -6.33 33.99
N LYS A 250 4.14 -6.97 34.27
CA LYS A 250 3.98 -8.40 34.45
C LYS A 250 3.07 -8.93 33.34
N ILE A 251 3.60 -9.77 32.46
CA ILE A 251 2.89 -10.33 31.30
C ILE A 251 2.81 -11.84 31.48
N TYR A 252 1.65 -12.44 31.22
CA TYR A 252 1.45 -13.89 31.35
C TYR A 252 1.19 -14.51 29.97
N PHE A 253 1.99 -15.50 29.56
CA PHE A 253 1.89 -16.20 28.27
C PHE A 253 1.33 -17.62 28.39
N GLY A 254 0.83 -18.00 29.57
CA GLY A 254 0.51 -19.39 29.87
C GLY A 254 1.76 -20.19 30.25
N GLN A 255 1.58 -21.35 30.87
CA GLN A 255 2.69 -22.24 31.20
C GLN A 255 3.38 -22.73 29.92
N GLN A 256 4.70 -22.53 29.84
CA GLN A 256 5.52 -22.92 28.69
C GLN A 256 6.83 -23.58 29.17
N ASN A 257 7.41 -24.42 28.31
CA ASN A 257 8.71 -25.03 28.57
C ASN A 257 9.83 -24.15 27.99
N PHE A 258 10.16 -23.05 28.67
CA PHE A 258 11.26 -22.19 28.22
C PHE A 258 12.62 -22.87 28.45
N THR A 259 13.48 -22.85 27.42
CA THR A 259 14.89 -23.23 27.49
C THR A 259 15.73 -22.06 27.99
N GLN A 260 16.97 -22.30 28.44
CA GLN A 260 17.85 -21.23 28.92
C GLN A 260 18.37 -20.34 27.79
N ASP A 261 17.46 -19.58 27.18
CA ASP A 261 17.69 -18.72 26.02
C ASP A 261 17.16 -17.30 26.26
N MET A 262 17.46 -16.41 25.31
CA MET A 262 16.89 -15.08 25.23
C MET A 262 15.61 -15.13 24.40
N TYR A 263 14.53 -14.57 24.96
CA TYR A 263 13.23 -14.48 24.31
C TYR A 263 12.90 -13.03 23.97
N GLY A 264 12.41 -12.80 22.76
CA GLY A 264 11.82 -11.52 22.40
C GLY A 264 10.34 -11.48 22.77
N VAL A 265 9.85 -10.32 23.18
CA VAL A 265 8.42 -10.04 23.30
C VAL A 265 8.10 -8.79 22.49
N ARG A 266 7.14 -8.90 21.60
CA ARG A 266 6.56 -7.79 20.87
C ARG A 266 5.35 -7.27 21.61
N ILE A 267 5.41 -6.02 22.05
CA ILE A 267 4.32 -5.34 22.76
C ILE A 267 3.75 -4.28 21.84
N THR A 268 2.45 -4.34 21.57
CA THR A 268 1.73 -3.33 20.79
C THR A 268 1.06 -2.36 21.74
N VAL A 269 1.42 -1.08 21.60
CA VAL A 269 0.88 0.01 22.40
C VAL A 269 0.08 0.99 21.53
N ASN A 270 -0.96 1.58 22.10
CA ASN A 270 -1.75 2.67 21.53
C ASN A 270 -1.40 3.98 22.23
N ILE A 271 -0.91 4.93 21.46
CA ILE A 271 -0.57 6.29 21.87
C ILE A 271 -1.52 7.23 21.13
N ALA A 272 -2.55 7.71 21.82
CA ALA A 272 -3.52 8.68 21.28
C ALA A 272 -4.13 8.29 19.91
N GLY A 273 -4.35 6.99 19.67
CA GLY A 273 -4.89 6.45 18.42
C GLY A 273 -3.83 5.94 17.42
N SER A 274 -2.55 6.18 17.68
CA SER A 274 -1.44 5.64 16.89
C SER A 274 -0.85 4.39 17.55
N TYR A 275 -0.52 3.38 16.74
CA TYR A 275 0.03 2.12 17.25
C TYR A 275 1.56 2.13 17.14
N GLN A 276 2.25 1.75 18.22
CA GLN A 276 3.69 1.54 18.23
C GLN A 276 4.01 0.11 18.69
N GLU A 277 4.97 -0.54 18.05
CA GLU A 277 5.52 -1.81 18.51
C GLU A 277 6.80 -1.59 19.33
N VAL A 278 6.87 -2.25 20.48
CA VAL A 278 8.05 -2.27 21.37
C VAL A 278 8.57 -3.70 21.42
N LEU A 279 9.80 -3.90 20.95
CA LEU A 279 10.51 -5.17 21.11
C LEU A 279 11.27 -5.14 22.44
N ALA A 280 10.91 -6.06 23.32
CA ALA A 280 11.55 -6.27 24.61
C ALA A 280 12.32 -7.60 24.62
N SER A 281 13.51 -7.61 25.22
CA SER A 281 14.33 -8.81 25.43
C SER A 281 14.14 -9.34 26.84
N LEU A 282 13.92 -10.63 26.95
CA LEU A 282 13.76 -11.38 28.20
C LEU A 282 14.81 -12.48 28.30
N VAL A 283 15.27 -12.76 29.50
CA VAL A 283 16.15 -13.90 29.80
C VAL A 283 15.44 -14.83 30.76
N THR A 284 15.59 -16.14 30.59
CA THR A 284 14.97 -17.08 31.55
C THR A 284 15.53 -16.90 32.96
N ARG A 285 14.63 -16.78 33.94
CA ARG A 285 15.00 -16.80 35.34
C ARG A 285 15.27 -18.25 35.77
N LYS A 286 16.40 -18.51 36.42
CA LYS A 286 16.59 -19.77 37.16
C LYS A 286 15.59 -19.79 38.31
N SER A 287 14.65 -20.73 38.26
CA SER A 287 13.82 -21.12 39.40
C SER A 287 14.70 -21.68 40.51
#